data_AF-A0A520MKW2-F1
#
_entry.id   AF-A0A520MKW2-F1
#
_cell.length_a   1.000
_cell.length_b   1.000
_cell.length_c   1.000
_cell.angle_alpha   90.00
_cell.angle_beta   90.00
_cell.angle_gamma   90.00
#
_symmetry.space_group_name_H-M   'P 1'
#
loop_
_entity.id
_entity.type
_entity.pdbx_description
1 polymer ?
#
loop_
_entity_poly.entity_id
_entity_poly.type
_entity_poly.pdbx_seq_one_letter_code
_entity_poly.pdbx_strand_id
1 'polypeptide(L)'
;MANSSTIPLNDTVYQHFKSLLTEKLPEYSASELHGIITGLTCAGVTDDQFSEWGPILLDSDHQGDTGETLPDALMGLMALTEKSLKAQDFSFRILLPPDIEP
;
A
#
# COMPACT_ATOMS: atom_id res chain seq x y z
N MET A 1 10.62 25.63 6.14
CA MET A 1 9.36 24.90 5.85
C MET A 1 9.62 24.09 4.60
N ALA A 2 9.99 22.81 4.74
CA ALA A 2 10.24 21.96 3.58
C ALA A 2 8.88 21.53 3.02
N ASN A 3 8.62 21.88 1.76
CA ASN A 3 7.47 21.42 1.01
C ASN A 3 7.66 19.91 0.78
N SER A 4 7.24 19.08 1.73
CA SER A 4 7.34 17.63 1.61
C SER A 4 6.24 17.19 0.67
N SER A 5 6.59 17.05 -0.61
CA SER A 5 5.70 16.52 -1.64
C SER A 5 5.09 15.20 -1.14
N THR A 6 3.83 15.22 -0.74
CA THR A 6 3.06 14.01 -0.46
C THR A 6 2.69 13.44 -1.81
N ILE A 7 3.06 12.18 -2.07
CA ILE A 7 2.55 11.46 -3.23
C ILE A 7 1.06 11.20 -2.93
N PRO A 8 0.12 11.81 -3.67
CA PRO A 8 -1.29 11.57 -3.41
C PRO A 8 -1.64 10.15 -3.84
N LEU A 9 -2.39 9.43 -3.00
CA LEU A 9 -3.04 8.19 -3.40
C LEU A 9 -4.09 8.54 -4.45
N ASN A 10 -3.79 8.22 -5.71
CA ASN A 10 -4.54 8.62 -6.89
C ASN A 10 -4.64 7.45 -7.89
N ASP A 11 -5.27 7.72 -9.03
CA ASP A 11 -5.47 6.73 -10.09
C ASP A 11 -4.16 6.08 -10.55
N THR A 12 -3.05 6.84 -10.64
CA THR A 12 -1.74 6.29 -11.00
C THR A 12 -1.26 5.26 -9.99
N VAL A 13 -1.38 5.56 -8.69
CA VAL A 13 -1.03 4.62 -7.62
C VAL A 13 -1.96 3.40 -7.68
N TYR A 14 -3.27 3.61 -7.90
CA TYR A 14 -4.23 2.52 -8.02
C TYR A 14 -3.90 1.58 -9.18
N GLN A 15 -3.61 2.12 -10.37
CA GLN A 15 -3.25 1.31 -11.54
C GLN A 15 -1.91 0.59 -11.35
N HIS A 16 -0.94 1.23 -10.69
CA HIS A 16 0.34 0.58 -10.37
C HIS A 16 0.12 -0.67 -9.50
N PHE A 17 -0.59 -0.52 -8.37
CA PHE A 17 -0.89 -1.67 -7.50
C PHE A 17 -1.80 -2.69 -8.18
N LYS A 18 -2.80 -2.27 -8.95
CA LYS A 18 -3.63 -3.19 -9.72
C LYS A 18 -2.78 -4.08 -10.65
N SER A 19 -1.84 -3.49 -11.39
CA SER A 19 -0.95 -4.24 -12.28
C SER A 19 -0.06 -5.20 -11.50
N LEU A 20 0.54 -4.71 -10.41
CA LEU A 20 1.46 -5.50 -9.58
C LEU A 20 0.77 -6.70 -8.93
N LEU A 21 -0.45 -6.50 -8.41
CA LEU A 21 -1.22 -7.55 -7.74
C LEU A 21 -1.80 -8.55 -8.72
N THR A 22 -2.19 -8.13 -9.93
CA THR A 22 -2.68 -9.07 -10.96
C THR A 22 -1.67 -10.17 -11.26
N GLU A 23 -0.37 -9.87 -11.18
CA GLU A 23 0.70 -10.85 -11.42
C GLU A 23 1.10 -11.64 -10.17
N LYS A 24 1.12 -10.98 -9.01
CA LYS A 24 1.81 -11.52 -7.81
C LYS A 24 0.87 -11.94 -6.68
N LEU A 25 -0.31 -11.33 -6.58
CA LEU A 25 -1.31 -11.51 -5.52
C LEU A 25 -2.74 -11.27 -6.07
N PRO A 26 -3.19 -12.07 -7.05
CA PRO A 26 -4.43 -11.81 -7.78
C PRO A 26 -5.70 -11.88 -6.93
N GLU A 27 -5.61 -12.44 -5.72
CA GLU A 27 -6.70 -12.53 -4.73
C GLU A 27 -7.01 -11.19 -4.06
N TYR A 28 -6.13 -10.19 -4.15
CA TYR A 28 -6.37 -8.85 -3.60
C TYR A 28 -6.55 -7.81 -4.70
N SER A 29 -7.58 -6.98 -4.55
CA SER A 29 -7.61 -5.68 -5.23
C SER A 29 -6.66 -4.68 -4.56
N ALA A 30 -6.26 -3.64 -5.29
CA ALA A 30 -5.45 -2.55 -4.73
C ALA A 30 -6.13 -1.86 -3.54
N SER A 31 -7.47 -1.78 -3.55
CA SER A 31 -8.25 -1.21 -2.45
C SER A 31 -8.27 -2.10 -1.20
N GLU A 32 -8.42 -3.41 -1.37
CA GLU A 32 -8.36 -4.37 -0.25
C GLU A 32 -6.98 -4.37 0.40
N LEU A 33 -5.92 -4.41 -0.41
CA LEU A 33 -4.55 -4.34 0.07
C LEU A 33 -4.30 -3.04 0.86
N HIS A 34 -4.71 -1.89 0.31
CA HIS A 34 -4.58 -0.62 1.01
C HIS A 34 -5.38 -0.59 2.32
N GLY A 35 -6.57 -1.22 2.35
CA GLY A 35 -7.35 -1.38 3.56
C GLY A 35 -6.63 -2.19 4.65
N ILE A 36 -5.99 -3.30 4.28
CA ILE A 36 -5.19 -4.11 5.20
C ILE A 36 -4.01 -3.30 5.75
N ILE A 37 -3.24 -2.65 4.86
CA ILE A 37 -2.11 -1.80 5.24
C ILE A 37 -2.56 -0.67 6.18
N THR A 38 -3.67 0.00 5.85
CA THR A 38 -4.27 1.02 6.72
C THR A 38 -4.63 0.46 8.09
N GLY A 39 -5.22 -0.74 8.15
CA GLY A 39 -5.54 -1.41 9.40
C GLY A 39 -4.30 -1.70 10.26
N LEU A 40 -3.24 -2.23 9.66
CA LEU A 40 -1.95 -2.47 10.30
C LEU A 40 -1.34 -1.18 10.85
N THR A 41 -1.29 -0.13 10.03
CA THR A 41 -0.77 1.18 10.44
C THR A 41 -1.59 1.80 11.58
N CYS A 42 -2.92 1.69 11.54
CA CYS A 42 -3.79 2.11 12.64
C CYS A 42 -3.55 1.32 13.93
N ALA A 43 -3.08 0.07 13.84
CA ALA A 43 -2.68 -0.74 14.99
C ALA A 43 -1.24 -0.44 15.47
N GLY A 44 -0.53 0.49 14.82
CA GLY A 44 0.83 0.89 15.18
C GLY A 44 1.94 0.08 14.53
N VAL A 45 1.62 -0.75 13.53
CA VAL A 45 2.62 -1.47 12.73
C VAL A 45 3.25 -0.53 11.70
N THR A 46 4.57 -0.59 11.57
CA THR A 46 5.38 0.25 10.66
C THR A 46 6.09 -0.56 9.58
N ASP A 47 6.59 0.13 8.55
CA ASP A 47 7.20 -0.48 7.37
C ASP A 47 8.50 -1.23 7.68
N ASP A 48 9.25 -0.81 8.70
CA ASP A 48 10.46 -1.49 9.18
C ASP A 48 10.19 -2.86 9.84
N GLN A 49 8.93 -3.16 10.16
CA GLN A 49 8.49 -4.45 10.71
C GLN A 49 8.05 -5.45 9.63
N PHE A 50 8.40 -5.23 8.35
CA PHE A 50 7.97 -6.07 7.22
C PHE A 50 8.23 -7.57 7.42
N SER A 51 9.32 -7.94 8.10
CA SER A 51 9.63 -9.35 8.40
C SER A 51 8.58 -10.05 9.28
N GLU A 52 7.79 -9.28 10.04
CA GLU A 52 6.74 -9.79 10.93
C GLU A 52 5.39 -9.85 10.22
N TRP A 53 5.00 -8.79 9.51
CA TRP A 53 3.67 -8.68 8.90
C TRP A 53 3.61 -9.08 7.42
N GLY A 54 4.71 -8.93 6.68
CA GLY A 54 4.81 -9.26 5.25
C GLY A 54 4.46 -10.71 4.94
N PRO A 55 5.00 -11.71 5.66
CA PRO A 55 4.66 -13.12 5.43
C PRO A 55 3.17 -13.46 5.63
N ILE A 56 2.44 -12.69 6.44
CA ILE A 56 1.00 -12.88 6.66
C ILE A 56 0.22 -12.50 5.39
N LEU A 57 0.70 -11.49 4.65
CA LEU A 57 0.10 -11.01 3.42
C LEU A 57 0.53 -11.80 2.19
N LEU A 58 1.80 -12.23 2.14
CA LEU A 58 2.39 -12.84 0.96
C LEU A 58 2.25 -14.36 0.89
N ASP A 59 1.91 -15.04 2.00
CA ASP A 59 2.03 -16.50 2.15
C ASP A 59 3.45 -17.04 1.82
N SER A 60 3.77 -18.22 2.31
CA SER A 60 5.11 -18.80 2.21
C SER A 60 5.47 -19.22 0.79
N ASP A 61 4.46 -19.47 -0.06
CA ASP A 61 4.62 -19.94 -1.44
C ASP A 61 5.05 -18.83 -2.42
N HIS A 62 4.86 -17.55 -2.06
CA HIS A 62 5.31 -16.41 -2.88
C HIS A 62 6.77 -15.98 -2.57
N GLN A 63 7.46 -16.66 -1.65
CA GLN A 63 8.88 -16.39 -1.34
C GLN A 63 9.83 -16.73 -2.51
N GLY A 64 9.35 -17.41 -3.55
CA GLY A 64 10.17 -17.87 -4.68
C GLY A 64 10.29 -16.92 -5.88
N ASP A 65 9.48 -15.86 -5.96
CA ASP A 65 9.48 -14.95 -7.11
C ASP A 65 9.97 -13.55 -6.72
N THR A 66 11.29 -13.48 -6.53
CA THR A 66 12.09 -12.31 -6.14
C THR A 66 12.18 -11.27 -7.27
N GLY A 67 11.04 -10.78 -7.76
CA GLY A 67 11.01 -9.41 -8.24
C GLY A 67 11.05 -8.51 -7.03
N GLU A 68 12.14 -7.76 -6.83
CA GLU A 68 12.37 -6.77 -5.75
C GLU A 68 11.31 -5.63 -5.70
N THR A 69 10.15 -5.79 -6.34
CA THR A 69 9.14 -4.75 -6.53
C THR A 69 7.97 -4.83 -5.56
N LEU A 70 7.51 -6.02 -5.15
CA LEU A 70 6.30 -6.13 -4.33
C LEU A 70 6.54 -5.81 -2.85
N PRO A 71 7.51 -6.41 -2.14
CA PRO A 71 7.84 -6.02 -0.77
C PRO A 71 8.11 -4.52 -0.62
N ASP A 72 8.91 -3.95 -1.52
CA ASP A 72 9.25 -2.53 -1.53
C ASP A 72 8.03 -1.64 -1.78
N ALA A 73 7.15 -2.05 -2.71
CA ALA A 73 5.88 -1.34 -2.92
C ALA A 73 4.98 -1.40 -1.68
N LEU A 74 4.88 -2.55 -1.00
CA LEU A 74 4.08 -2.71 0.22
C LEU A 74 4.61 -1.85 1.37
N MET A 75 5.93 -1.87 1.61
CA MET A 75 6.58 -1.02 2.61
C MET A 75 6.38 0.46 2.28
N GLY A 76 6.56 0.85 1.00
CA GLY A 76 6.32 2.21 0.54
C GLY A 76 4.86 2.66 0.73
N LEU A 77 3.89 1.79 0.46
CA LEU A 77 2.47 2.07 0.69
C LEU A 77 2.18 2.27 2.16
N MET A 78 2.77 1.47 3.06
CA MET A 78 2.64 1.61 4.50
C MET A 78 3.22 2.95 4.99
N ALA A 79 4.44 3.30 4.56
CA ALA A 79 5.07 4.57 4.93
C ALA A 79 4.26 5.79 4.45
N LEU A 80 3.69 5.73 3.24
CA LEU A 80 2.79 6.77 2.74
C LEU A 80 1.48 6.85 3.54
N THR A 81 0.91 5.70 3.87
CA THR A 81 -0.31 5.58 4.68
C THR A 81 -0.10 6.18 6.06
N GLU A 82 0.99 5.81 6.74
CA GLU A 82 1.36 6.33 8.05
C GLU A 82 1.57 7.84 8.03
N LYS A 83 2.30 8.36 7.04
CA LYS A 83 2.53 9.80 6.86
C LYS A 83 1.21 10.56 6.73
N SER A 84 0.26 10.03 5.94
CA SER A 84 -1.03 10.68 5.71
C SER A 84 -1.99 10.57 6.91
N LEU A 85 -1.98 9.45 7.64
CA LEU A 85 -2.76 9.27 8.87
C LEU A 85 -2.29 10.21 10.00
N LYS A 86 -0.99 10.50 10.07
CA LYS A 86 -0.40 11.41 11.06
C LYS A 86 -0.46 12.89 10.66
N ALA A 87 -0.95 13.20 9.46
CA ALA A 87 -1.00 14.56 8.97
C ALA A 87 -2.11 15.36 9.67
N GLN A 88 -1.80 16.60 10.10
CA GLN A 88 -2.73 17.46 10.85
C GLN A 88 -3.86 18.04 9.97
N ASP A 89 -3.74 17.91 8.65
CA ASP A 89 -4.67 18.45 7.66
C ASP A 89 -5.73 17.44 7.21
N PHE A 90 -5.80 16.26 7.83
CA PHE A 90 -6.71 15.18 7.46
C PHE A 90 -6.57 14.78 5.97
N SER A 91 -5.35 14.77 5.46
CA SER A 91 -5.02 14.42 4.07
C SER A 91 -5.10 12.93 3.74
N PHE A 92 -5.37 12.05 4.72
CA PHE A 92 -5.62 10.63 4.46
C PHE A 92 -6.71 10.45 3.40
N ARG A 93 -6.45 9.53 2.47
CA ARG A 93 -7.36 9.15 1.38
C ARG A 93 -7.36 7.64 1.27
N ILE A 94 -8.51 7.09 0.94
CA ILE A 94 -8.65 5.67 0.65
C ILE A 94 -8.24 5.44 -0.81
N LEU A 95 -7.37 4.46 -1.07
CA LEU A 95 -7.04 4.03 -2.42
C LEU A 95 -8.23 3.28 -3.02
N LEU A 96 -8.97 3.95 -3.90
CA LEU A 96 -10.15 3.40 -4.57
C LEU A 96 -9.90 3.31 -6.09
N PRO A 97 -10.65 2.48 -6.81
CA PRO A 97 -10.66 2.52 -8.26
C PRO A 97 -11.04 3.92 -8.76
N PRO A 98 -10.54 4.36 -9.93
CA PRO A 98 -10.96 5.62 -10.52
C PRO A 98 -12.47 5.63 -10.73
N ASP A 99 -13.08 6.81 -10.59
CA ASP A 99 -14.50 6.98 -10.89
C ASP A 99 -14.77 6.55 -12.33
N ILE A 100 -15.81 5.73 -12.52
CA ILE A 100 -16.29 5.41 -13.85
C ILE A 100 -17.07 6.63 -14.31
N GLU A 101 -16.50 7.45 -15.21
CA GLU A 101 -17.29 8.47 -15.90
C GLU A 101 -18.48 7.77 -16.59
N PRO A 102 -19.72 8.27 -16.40
CA PRO A 102 -20.93 7.64 -16.89
C PRO A 102 -21.02 7.57 -18.41
#